data_AF-A0A0D2KMA0-F1
#
_entry.id   AF-A0A0D2KMA0-F1
#
_cell.length_a   1.000
_cell.length_b   1.000
_cell.length_c   1.000
_cell.angle_alpha   90.00
_cell.angle_beta   90.00
_cell.angle_gamma   90.00
#
_symmetry.space_group_name_H-M   'P 1'
#
loop_
_entity.id
_entity.type
_entity.pdbx_description
1 polymer ?
#
loop_
_entity_poly.entity_id
_entity_poly.type
_entity_poly.pdbx_seq_one_letter_code
_entity_poly.pdbx_strand_id
1 'polypeptide(L)'
;MTVSAVHLDPTGKPLRYKIENSWGDEIDNDSNAFKICLYHDSFELRVHLHFMIPPGELDLWDYCLRKLFVLRATPLSESMLTLGSGRRNLIPKMTDPSLPAEQRVDMSRSPRTLEMREWQIHVNTFKKWPFRPMLQ
;
A
#
# COMPACT_ATOMS: atom_id res chain seq x y z
N MET A 1 -15.79 -4.00 -1.62
CA MET A 1 -16.06 -2.76 -2.39
C MET A 1 -16.61 -3.20 -3.73
N THR A 2 -17.84 -2.82 -4.07
CA THR A 2 -18.52 -3.26 -5.30
C THR A 2 -18.48 -2.12 -6.30
N VAL A 3 -17.78 -2.28 -7.40
CA VAL A 3 -17.80 -1.31 -8.51
C VAL A 3 -18.87 -1.77 -9.48
N SER A 4 -19.96 -1.02 -9.60
CA SER A 4 -21.01 -1.25 -10.59
C SER A 4 -20.96 -0.14 -11.63
N ALA A 5 -20.59 -0.48 -12.87
CA ALA A 5 -20.74 0.40 -14.02
C ALA A 5 -21.85 -0.13 -14.91
N VAL A 6 -22.80 0.73 -15.30
CA VAL A 6 -23.84 0.43 -16.28
C VAL A 6 -23.47 1.15 -17.56
N HIS A 7 -23.22 0.38 -18.61
CA HIS A 7 -23.04 0.94 -19.95
C HIS A 7 -24.35 0.81 -20.71
N LEU A 8 -24.72 1.84 -21.47
CA LEU A 8 -25.91 1.83 -22.30
C LEU A 8 -25.49 1.66 -23.77
N ASP A 9 -26.25 0.88 -24.53
CA ASP A 9 -26.09 0.83 -25.97
C ASP A 9 -26.52 2.18 -26.62
N PRO A 10 -26.27 2.40 -27.92
CA PRO A 10 -26.70 3.62 -28.61
C PRO A 10 -28.22 3.85 -28.61
N THR A 11 -29.01 2.83 -28.23
CA THR A 11 -30.47 2.89 -28.10
C THR A 11 -30.93 3.10 -26.65
N GLY A 12 -30.00 3.29 -25.71
CA GLY A 12 -30.26 3.54 -24.30
C GLY A 12 -30.54 2.29 -23.46
N LYS A 13 -30.35 1.07 -23.99
CA LYS A 13 -30.54 -0.17 -23.23
C LYS A 13 -29.28 -0.54 -22.46
N PRO A 14 -29.39 -1.00 -21.20
CA PRO A 14 -28.24 -1.41 -20.41
C PRO A 14 -27.61 -2.69 -20.97
N LEU A 15 -26.32 -2.61 -21.30
CA LEU A 15 -25.50 -3.76 -21.65
C LEU A 15 -25.16 -4.55 -20.38
N ARG A 16 -25.57 -5.82 -20.37
CA ARG A 16 -25.16 -6.77 -19.33
C ARG A 16 -23.83 -7.39 -19.74
N TYR A 17 -22.76 -7.03 -19.04
CA TYR A 17 -21.50 -7.74 -19.12
C TYR A 17 -21.48 -8.88 -18.11
N LYS A 18 -20.97 -10.03 -18.52
CA LYS A 18 -20.55 -11.07 -17.58
C LYS A 18 -19.16 -10.65 -17.09
N ILE A 19 -19.07 -10.22 -15.83
CA ILE A 19 -17.79 -9.97 -15.19
C ILE A 19 -17.22 -11.34 -14.82
N GLU A 20 -16.24 -11.81 -15.59
CA GLU A 20 -15.44 -12.95 -15.18
C GLU A 20 -14.25 -12.41 -14.39
N ASN A 21 -14.19 -12.76 -13.11
CA ASN A 21 -13.02 -12.48 -12.27
C ASN A 21 -11.88 -13.39 -12.74
N SER A 22 -11.15 -12.97 -13.76
CA SER A 22 -9.86 -13.56 -14.09
C SER A 22 -8.86 -12.98 -13.10
N TRP A 23 -8.49 -13.76 -12.08
CA TRP A 23 -7.27 -13.50 -11.33
C TRP A 23 -6.13 -13.73 -12.31
N GLY A 24 -5.71 -12.69 -13.02
CA GLY A 24 -4.57 -12.76 -13.91
C GLY A 24 -3.31 -12.94 -13.08
N ASP A 25 -2.58 -14.03 -13.33
CA ASP A 25 -1.25 -14.28 -12.76
C ASP A 25 -0.18 -13.30 -13.28
N GLU A 26 -0.54 -12.43 -14.23
CA GLU A 26 0.33 -11.38 -14.77
C GLU A 26 0.25 -10.13 -13.90
N ILE A 27 1.08 -10.12 -12.86
CA ILE A 27 1.43 -8.92 -12.11
C ILE A 27 2.31 -8.06 -13.04
N ASP A 28 1.75 -6.97 -13.57
CA ASP A 28 2.54 -5.95 -14.23
C ASP A 28 3.41 -5.28 -13.16
N ASN A 29 4.74 -5.47 -13.23
CA ASN A 29 5.68 -5.08 -12.16
C ASN A 29 5.66 -3.57 -11.83
N ASP A 30 5.09 -2.74 -12.72
CA ASP A 30 5.09 -1.29 -12.62
C ASP A 30 3.75 -0.68 -12.20
N SER A 31 2.68 -1.46 -12.07
CA SER A 31 1.42 -0.93 -11.57
C SER A 31 0.76 -1.89 -10.60
N ASN A 32 0.54 -1.39 -9.39
CA ASN A 32 -0.34 -1.95 -8.40
C ASN A 32 -1.80 -1.94 -8.91
N ALA A 33 -2.10 -2.58 -10.03
CA ALA A 33 -3.38 -2.50 -10.72
C ALA A 33 -3.88 -3.86 -11.17
N PHE A 34 -5.17 -4.12 -10.96
CA PHE A 34 -5.82 -5.26 -11.61
C PHE A 34 -6.27 -4.87 -13.01
N LYS A 35 -5.97 -5.72 -13.98
CA LYS A 35 -6.50 -5.59 -15.33
C LYS A 35 -7.89 -6.23 -15.40
N ILE A 36 -8.95 -5.43 -15.45
CA ILE A 36 -10.28 -5.92 -15.82
C ILE A 36 -10.44 -5.74 -17.32
N CYS A 37 -10.34 -6.82 -18.09
CA CYS A 37 -10.60 -6.79 -19.53
C CYS A 37 -12.10 -6.98 -19.77
N LEU A 38 -12.80 -5.93 -20.21
CA LEU A 38 -14.13 -6.07 -20.78
C LEU A 38 -13.99 -6.22 -22.30
N TYR A 39 -14.47 -7.33 -22.86
CA TYR A 39 -14.48 -7.56 -24.30
C TYR A 39 -15.78 -7.07 -24.90
N HIS A 40 -15.68 -6.10 -25.80
CA HIS A 40 -16.70 -5.80 -26.81
C HIS A 40 -15.96 -5.53 -28.11
N ASP A 41 -16.55 -5.92 -29.24
CA ASP A 41 -15.99 -6.09 -30.61
C ASP A 41 -15.09 -4.96 -31.19
N SER A 42 -14.76 -3.90 -30.44
CA SER A 42 -13.87 -2.82 -30.91
C SER A 42 -13.14 -2.02 -29.81
N PHE A 43 -13.24 -2.36 -28.51
CA PHE A 43 -12.62 -1.52 -27.45
C PHE A 43 -12.13 -2.32 -26.23
N GLU A 44 -10.92 -2.00 -25.74
CA GLU A 44 -10.34 -2.51 -24.48
C GLU A 44 -10.46 -1.44 -23.40
N LEU A 45 -11.34 -1.64 -22.41
CA LEU A 45 -11.41 -0.75 -21.24
C LEU A 45 -10.41 -1.24 -20.18
N ARG A 46 -9.39 -0.43 -19.85
CA ARG A 46 -8.45 -0.70 -18.74
C ARG A 46 -8.85 0.09 -17.51
N VAL A 47 -9.33 -0.60 -16.47
CA VAL A 47 -9.52 0.00 -15.15
C VAL A 47 -8.20 -0.10 -14.39
N HIS A 48 -7.55 1.04 -14.13
CA HIS A 48 -6.40 1.08 -13.23
C HIS A 48 -6.90 1.24 -11.79
N LEU A 49 -7.03 0.13 -11.07
CA LEU A 49 -7.08 0.19 -9.61
C LEU A 49 -5.67 0.50 -9.11
N HIS A 50 -5.51 1.31 -8.08
CA HIS A 50 -4.19 1.60 -7.52
C HIS A 50 -4.12 1.02 -6.10
N PHE A 51 -3.51 -0.16 -5.95
CA PHE A 51 -3.23 -0.75 -4.65
C PHE A 51 -2.17 0.10 -3.95
N MET A 52 -2.49 0.49 -2.72
CA MET A 52 -1.55 1.25 -1.90
C MET A 52 -0.50 0.35 -1.24
N ILE A 53 -0.81 -0.95 -1.12
CA ILE A 53 0.06 -2.01 -0.61
C ILE A 53 0.46 -2.89 -1.81
N PRO A 54 1.75 -3.00 -2.15
CA PRO A 54 2.19 -3.86 -3.23
C PRO A 54 1.90 -5.35 -2.96
N PRO A 55 1.68 -6.16 -4.02
CA PRO A 55 1.50 -7.60 -3.86
C PRO A 55 2.75 -8.22 -3.22
N GLY A 56 2.54 -9.20 -2.32
CA GLY A 56 3.64 -9.84 -1.57
C GLY A 56 4.23 -9.00 -0.43
N GLU A 57 3.75 -7.78 -0.20
CA GLU A 57 4.21 -6.94 0.91
C GLU A 57 3.26 -6.91 2.11
N LEU A 58 2.11 -7.57 2.00
CA LEU A 58 1.07 -7.53 3.05
C LEU A 58 1.62 -7.93 4.43
N ASP A 59 2.50 -8.93 4.50
CA ASP A 59 3.10 -9.38 5.76
C ASP A 59 4.01 -8.30 6.38
N LEU A 60 4.70 -7.51 5.54
CA LEU A 60 5.54 -6.39 6.00
C LEU A 60 4.66 -5.32 6.67
N TRP A 61 3.56 -4.97 5.99
CA TRP A 61 2.59 -4.00 6.45
C TRP A 61 1.95 -4.42 7.74
N ASP A 62 1.47 -5.66 7.79
CA ASP A 62 0.80 -6.22 8.95
C ASP A 62 1.73 -6.33 10.15
N TYR A 63 2.99 -6.75 9.95
CA TYR A 63 4.00 -6.75 11.02
C TYR A 63 4.22 -5.35 11.60
N CYS A 64 4.46 -4.35 10.75
CA CYS A 64 4.68 -2.96 11.20
C CYS A 64 3.47 -2.42 11.96
N LEU A 65 2.27 -2.61 11.41
CA LEU A 65 1.02 -2.17 12.04
C LEU A 65 0.83 -2.85 13.39
N ARG A 66 0.87 -4.19 13.46
CA ARG A 66 0.67 -4.92 14.71
C ARG A 66 1.66 -4.49 15.78
N LYS A 67 2.94 -4.30 15.45
CA LYS A 67 3.98 -3.92 16.41
C LYS A 67 3.86 -2.48 16.91
N LEU A 68 3.61 -1.52 16.02
CA LEU A 68 3.51 -0.11 16.39
C LEU A 68 2.20 0.22 17.10
N PHE A 69 1.10 -0.46 16.75
CA PHE A 69 -0.20 -0.22 17.40
C PHE A 69 -0.29 -0.77 18.83
N VAL A 70 0.64 -1.62 19.27
CA VAL A 70 0.79 -1.95 20.71
C VAL A 70 0.98 -0.68 21.52
N LEU A 71 1.80 0.25 21.03
CA LEU A 71 2.07 1.54 21.66
C LEU A 71 1.46 2.69 20.85
N ARG A 72 0.19 2.55 20.45
CA ARG A 72 -0.50 3.49 19.55
C ARG A 72 -0.53 4.96 20.02
N ALA A 73 -0.40 5.22 21.32
CA ALA A 73 -0.45 6.58 21.89
C ALA A 73 0.94 7.17 22.16
N THR A 74 2.00 6.37 22.11
CA THR A 74 3.37 6.86 22.30
C THR A 74 3.92 7.46 21.00
N PRO A 75 4.86 8.41 21.07
CA PRO A 75 5.55 8.93 19.89
C PRO A 75 6.19 7.82 19.04
N LEU A 76 6.34 8.07 17.74
CA LEU A 76 6.90 7.11 16.80
C LEU A 76 8.34 6.73 17.16
N SER A 77 9.12 7.70 17.65
CA SER A 77 10.49 7.49 18.16
C SER A 77 10.57 6.38 19.24
N GLU A 78 9.55 6.28 20.10
CA GLU A 78 9.46 5.28 21.17
C GLU A 78 8.71 4.02 20.74
N SER A 79 7.63 4.13 19.97
CA SER A 79 6.89 2.94 19.51
C SER A 79 7.71 2.08 18.55
N MET A 80 8.63 2.67 17.76
CA MET A 80 9.58 1.93 16.94
C MET A 80 10.45 0.96 17.75
N LEU A 81 10.49 1.11 19.07
CA LEU A 81 11.18 0.18 19.94
C LEU A 81 10.60 -1.25 19.89
N THR A 82 9.37 -1.43 19.43
CA THR A 82 8.71 -2.74 19.34
C THR A 82 9.04 -3.52 18.06
N LEU A 83 9.63 -2.88 17.05
CA LEU A 83 9.87 -3.49 15.73
C LEU A 83 11.02 -4.51 15.71
N GLY A 84 12.00 -4.38 16.61
CA GLY A 84 13.16 -5.26 16.68
C GLY A 84 14.42 -4.57 17.20
N SER A 85 15.54 -5.30 17.26
CA SER A 85 16.86 -4.77 17.63
C SER A 85 17.48 -3.93 16.49
N GLY A 86 18.17 -2.83 16.81
CA GLY A 86 18.86 -2.02 15.78
C GLY A 86 18.01 -0.96 15.05
N ARG A 87 16.75 -0.74 15.45
CA ARG A 87 15.84 0.24 14.81
C ARG A 87 16.32 1.69 14.83
N ARG A 88 17.29 2.04 15.69
CA ARG A 88 17.85 3.40 15.73
C ARG A 88 18.49 3.81 14.40
N ASN A 89 18.87 2.82 13.58
CA ASN A 89 19.37 3.03 12.22
C ASN A 89 18.27 3.35 11.18
N LEU A 90 16.99 3.15 11.52
CA LEU A 90 15.84 3.48 10.65
C LEU A 90 15.45 4.94 10.78
N ILE A 91 15.48 5.49 11.99
CA ILE A 91 15.11 6.87 12.30
C ILE A 91 15.78 7.87 11.36
N PRO A 92 17.13 7.91 11.24
CA PRO A 92 17.80 8.88 10.37
C PRO A 92 17.42 8.72 8.90
N LYS A 93 17.04 7.51 8.44
CA LYS A 93 16.62 7.28 7.05
C LYS A 93 15.25 7.87 6.71
N MET A 94 14.44 8.19 7.72
CA MET A 94 13.09 8.73 7.57
C MET A 94 12.99 10.20 7.99
N THR A 95 13.96 10.70 8.76
CA THR A 95 13.98 12.08 9.28
C THR A 95 15.03 12.96 8.64
N ASP A 96 15.77 12.45 7.64
CA ASP A 96 16.88 13.17 7.04
C ASP A 96 16.41 14.53 6.47
N PRO A 97 16.99 15.66 6.93
CA PRO A 97 16.63 16.99 6.44
C PRO A 97 17.06 17.25 4.99
N SER A 98 17.80 16.34 4.35
CA SER A 98 18.11 16.38 2.93
C SER A 98 16.99 15.80 2.03
N LEU A 99 16.10 14.96 2.57
CA LEU A 99 14.99 14.38 1.80
C LEU A 99 13.87 15.41 1.58
N PRO A 100 13.05 15.33 0.52
CA PRO A 100 11.84 16.17 0.41
C PRO A 100 10.93 16.00 1.63
N ALA A 101 10.24 17.05 2.10
CA ALA A 101 9.31 16.98 3.25
C ALA A 101 8.28 15.85 3.10
N GLU A 102 7.94 15.59 1.86
CA GLU A 102 7.11 14.54 1.31
C GLU A 102 7.59 13.10 1.56
N GLN A 103 8.88 12.90 1.77
CA GLN A 103 9.49 11.61 2.08
C GLN A 103 9.93 11.52 3.54
N ARG A 104 9.61 12.54 4.35
CA ARG A 104 9.92 12.57 5.77
C ARG A 104 8.74 12.09 6.60
N VAL A 105 9.05 11.54 7.77
CA VAL A 105 8.06 11.21 8.78
C VAL A 105 8.42 11.93 10.07
N ASP A 106 7.44 12.61 10.66
CA ASP A 106 7.61 13.25 11.95
C ASP A 106 7.57 12.22 13.08
N MET A 107 8.68 12.07 13.79
CA MET A 107 8.85 11.07 14.85
C MET A 107 8.20 11.44 16.18
N SER A 108 7.71 12.69 16.30
CA SER A 108 6.95 13.15 17.47
C SER A 108 5.49 12.69 17.42
N ARG A 109 4.97 12.38 16.23
CA ARG A 109 3.59 11.90 16.04
C ARG A 109 3.42 10.50 16.60
N SER A 110 2.19 10.16 16.97
CA SER A 110 1.83 8.82 17.41
C SER A 110 1.43 7.95 16.22
N PRO A 111 1.64 6.61 16.25
CA PRO A 111 1.21 5.71 15.18
C PRO A 111 -0.27 5.83 14.80
N ARG A 112 -1.12 6.22 15.75
CA ARG A 112 -2.55 6.40 15.54
C ARG A 112 -2.88 7.60 14.62
N THR A 113 -2.01 8.60 14.59
CA THR A 113 -2.23 9.82 13.80
C THR A 113 -1.50 9.81 12.47
N LEU A 114 -0.74 8.76 12.16
CA LEU A 114 -0.01 8.64 10.90
C LEU A 114 -0.95 8.45 9.72
N GLU A 115 -0.66 9.18 8.65
CA GLU A 115 -1.35 9.07 7.37
C GLU A 115 -0.83 7.89 6.56
N MET A 116 -1.64 7.41 5.62
CA MET A 116 -1.32 6.23 4.81
C MET A 116 0.02 6.38 4.05
N ARG A 117 0.35 7.60 3.63
CA ARG A 117 1.63 7.93 3.00
C ARG A 117 2.83 7.76 3.96
N GLU A 118 2.70 8.23 5.18
CA GLU A 118 3.75 8.10 6.20
C GLU A 118 3.97 6.61 6.53
N TRP A 119 2.89 5.83 6.53
CA TRP A 119 2.95 4.36 6.63
C TRP A 119 3.72 3.72 5.46
N GLN A 120 3.50 4.16 4.22
CA GLN A 120 4.27 3.66 3.08
C GLN A 120 5.77 3.93 3.25
N ILE A 121 6.16 5.13 3.66
CA ILE A 121 7.58 5.48 3.89
C ILE A 121 8.15 4.59 4.99
N HIS A 122 7.39 4.38 6.07
CA HIS A 122 7.79 3.53 7.18
C HIS A 122 8.05 2.09 6.75
N VAL A 123 7.08 1.46 6.07
CA VAL A 123 7.18 0.08 5.62
C VAL A 123 8.27 -0.07 4.55
N ASN A 124 8.41 0.88 3.64
CA ASN A 124 9.47 0.88 2.63
C ASN A 124 10.86 0.97 3.27
N THR A 125 11.02 1.80 4.31
CA THR A 125 12.28 1.90 5.05
C THR A 125 12.56 0.61 5.81
N PHE A 126 11.53 0.02 6.42
CA PHE A 126 11.62 -1.27 7.10
C PHE A 126 11.97 -2.42 6.13
N LYS A 127 11.43 -2.42 4.90
CA LYS A 127 11.79 -3.38 3.84
C LYS A 127 13.26 -3.28 3.44
N LYS A 128 13.81 -2.06 3.33
CA LYS A 128 15.22 -1.80 3.00
C LYS A 128 16.18 -2.01 4.18
N TRP A 129 15.69 -2.46 5.32
CA TRP A 129 16.50 -2.59 6.53
C TRP A 129 17.19 -3.97 6.58
N PRO A 130 18.53 -4.04 6.53
CA PRO A 130 19.23 -5.33 6.47
C PRO A 130 19.08 -6.18 7.74
N PHE A 131 18.79 -5.57 8.89
CA PHE A 131 18.65 -6.25 10.18
C PHE A 131 17.19 -6.52 10.55
N ARG A 132 16.30 -6.43 9.57
CA ARG A 132 14.88 -6.67 9.76
C ARG A 132 14.65 -8.11 10.23
N PRO A 133 13.70 -8.34 11.16
CA PRO A 133 13.27 -9.69 11.50
C PRO A 133 12.73 -10.45 10.27
N MET A 134 13.03 -11.75 10.21
CA MET A 134 12.37 -12.64 9.25
C MET A 134 10.90 -12.76 9.65
N LEU A 135 10.00 -12.54 8.69
CA LEU A 135 8.58 -12.83 8.90
C LEU A 135 8.30 -14.26 8.49
N GLN A 136 7.42 -14.89 9.25
CA GLN A 136 6.93 -16.23 9.01
C GLN A 136 5.61 -16.18 8.27
#